data_AF-G7TDJ4-F1
#
_entry.id   AF-G7TDJ4-F1
#
_cell.length_a   1.000
_cell.length_b   1.000
_cell.length_c   1.000
_cell.angle_alpha   90.00
_cell.angle_beta   90.00
_cell.angle_gamma   90.00
#
_symmetry.space_group_name_H-M   'P 1'
#
loop_
_entity.id
_entity.type
_entity.pdbx_description
1 polymer ?
#
loop_
_entity_poly.entity_id
_entity_poly.type
_entity_poly.pdbx_seq_one_letter_code
_entity_poly.pdbx_strand_id
1 'polypeptide(L)' 'MIYRNRQIARPYETWSGNPVLTQRDLDPSRNAPITSAGHAQFVELKDDSGWAVFLATRP' A
#
# COMPACT_ATOMS: atom_id res chain seq x y z
N MET A 1 -3.82 -3.25 -1.82
CA MET A 1 -4.54 -3.28 -3.12
C MET A 1 -5.18 -1.94 -3.35
N ILE A 2 -5.33 -1.50 -4.60
CA ILE A 2 -6.11 -0.32 -4.97
C ILE A 2 -7.01 -0.63 -6.15
N TYR A 3 -8.16 0.04 -6.17
CA TYR A 3 -9.17 -0.06 -7.20
C TYR A 3 -9.68 1.35 -7.51
N ARG A 4 -10.19 1.59 -8.72
CA ARG A 4 -10.72 2.91 -9.11
C ARG A 4 -11.98 2.81 -9.96
N ASN A 5 -12.87 3.79 -9.83
CA ASN A 5 -13.92 4.10 -10.79
C ASN A 5 -14.17 5.62 -10.78
N ARG A 6 -14.62 6.19 -11.90
CA ARG A 6 -15.06 7.60 -11.98
C ARG A 6 -16.46 7.82 -11.39
N GLN A 7 -17.26 6.77 -11.28
CA GLN A 7 -18.60 6.74 -10.70
C GLN A 7 -18.57 5.95 -9.38
N ILE A 8 -18.87 6.61 -8.27
CA ILE A 8 -18.72 6.05 -6.91
C ILE A 8 -19.51 4.75 -6.66
N ALA A 9 -20.66 4.60 -7.33
CA ALA A 9 -21.61 3.49 -7.16
C ALA A 9 -21.47 2.38 -8.21
N ARG A 10 -20.40 2.37 -9.01
CA ARG A 10 -20.15 1.33 -10.03
C ARG A 10 -19.03 0.37 -9.60
N PRO A 11 -18.94 -0.81 -10.22
CA PRO A 11 -17.83 -1.73 -9.97
C PRO A 11 -16.46 -1.06 -10.18
N TYR A 12 -15.54 -1.23 -9.24
CA TYR A 12 -14.22 -0.62 -9.33
C TYR A 12 -13.27 -1.55 -10.10
N GLU A 13 -12.47 -0.97 -10.99
CA GLU A 13 -11.45 -1.69 -11.74
C GLU A 13 -10.20 -1.89 -10.89
N THR A 14 -9.59 -3.06 -10.98
CA THR A 14 -8.31 -3.36 -10.31
C THR A 14 -7.17 -2.61 -11.00
N TRP A 15 -6.20 -2.15 -10.21
CA TRP A 15 -4.91 -1.76 -10.78
C TRP A 15 -4.07 -2.99 -11.14
N SER A 16 -3.50 -3.02 -12.34
CA SER A 16 -2.67 -4.14 -12.83
C SER A 16 -1.38 -4.32 -12.03
N GLY A 17 -0.86 -3.26 -11.40
CA GLY A 17 0.33 -3.28 -10.54
C GLY A 17 0.05 -3.68 -9.09
N ASN A 18 -1.15 -4.17 -8.78
CA ASN A 18 -1.47 -4.61 -7.43
C ASN A 18 -0.58 -5.78 -6.98
N PRO A 19 -0.11 -5.79 -5.72
CA PRO A 19 -0.40 -4.83 -4.64
C PRO A 19 0.44 -3.54 -4.67
N VAL A 20 -0.19 -2.40 -4.33
CA VAL A 20 0.51 -1.10 -4.15
C VAL A 20 1.56 -1.11 -3.03
N LEU A 21 1.36 -1.91 -1.99
CA LEU A 21 2.29 -2.08 -0.88
C LEU A 21 2.23 -3.55 -0.42
N THR A 22 3.38 -4.21 -0.44
CA THR A 22 3.59 -5.54 0.15
C THR A 22 5.08 -5.69 0.49
N GLN A 23 5.38 -6.48 1.51
CA GLN A 23 6.74 -6.99 1.75
C GLN A 23 6.78 -8.53 1.73
N ARG A 24 5.72 -9.16 1.22
CA ARG A 24 5.55 -10.62 1.21
C ARG A 24 6.66 -11.35 0.45
N ASP A 25 7.18 -10.73 -0.60
CA ASP A 25 8.12 -11.37 -1.53
C ASP A 25 9.59 -11.07 -1.18
N LEU A 26 9.83 -10.31 -0.10
CA LEU A 26 11.18 -10.09 0.42
C LEU A 26 11.65 -11.29 1.25
N ASP A 27 12.96 -11.53 1.27
CA ASP A 27 13.57 -12.55 2.12
C ASP A 27 13.19 -12.34 3.59
N PRO A 28 12.57 -13.32 4.27
CA PRO A 28 12.19 -13.20 5.68
C PRO A 28 13.40 -13.12 6.63
N SER A 29 14.59 -13.56 6.20
CA SER A 29 15.82 -13.59 7.01
C SER A 29 16.69 -12.33 6.92
N ARG A 30 16.29 -11.36 6.09
CA ARG A 30 17.02 -10.08 5.93
C ARG A 30 17.12 -9.31 7.25
N ASN A 31 18.17 -8.49 7.37
CA ASN A 31 18.35 -7.64 8.54
C ASN A 31 17.17 -6.67 8.73
N ALA A 32 16.75 -6.47 9.99
CA ALA A 32 15.63 -5.64 10.40
C ALA A 32 14.34 -5.88 9.58
N PRO A 33 13.77 -7.10 9.63
CA PRO A 33 12.60 -7.42 8.83
C PRO A 33 11.39 -6.58 9.26
N ILE A 34 10.64 -6.12 8.26
CA ILE A 34 9.34 -5.48 8.41
C ILE A 34 8.34 -6.37 7.70
N THR A 35 7.41 -6.93 8.45
CA THR A 35 6.46 -7.92 7.94
C THR A 35 5.03 -7.41 8.09
N SER A 36 4.07 -8.15 7.54
CA SER A 36 2.64 -7.86 7.68
C SER A 36 2.25 -6.42 7.28
N ALA A 37 3.00 -5.80 6.36
CA ALA A 37 2.78 -4.43 5.93
C ALA A 37 1.43 -4.30 5.18
N GLY A 38 0.59 -3.36 5.60
CA GLY A 38 -0.72 -3.15 5.00
C GLY A 38 -1.53 -2.05 5.68
N HIS A 39 -2.84 -2.02 5.41
CA HIS A 39 -3.78 -1.04 5.98
C HIS A 39 -3.31 0.42 5.78
N ALA A 40 -2.89 0.72 4.56
CA ALA A 40 -2.31 2.02 4.23
C ALA A 40 -3.36 3.12 4.07
N GLN A 41 -2.98 4.34 4.42
CA GLN A 41 -3.73 5.57 4.15
C GLN A 41 -2.82 6.56 3.42
N PHE A 42 -3.31 7.12 2.32
CA PHE A 42 -2.59 8.14 1.54
C PHE A 42 -2.77 9.54 2.14
N VAL A 43 -1.73 10.37 2.02
CA VAL A 43 -1.74 11.80 2.37
C VAL A 43 -0.94 12.56 1.32
N GLU A 44 -1.46 13.71 0.90
CA GLU A 44 -0.76 14.68 0.06
C GLU A 44 -0.29 15.83 0.95
N LEU A 45 0.99 16.19 0.83
CA LEU A 45 1.58 17.29 1.61
C LEU A 45 1.45 18.61 0.84
N LYS A 46 1.74 19.73 1.51
CA LYS A 46 1.64 21.08 0.92
C LYS A 46 2.63 21.35 -0.22
N ASP A 47 3.64 20.51 -0.37
CA ASP A 47 4.63 20.55 -1.44
C ASP A 47 4.28 19.62 -2.61
N ASP A 48 3.00 19.19 -2.69
CA ASP A 48 2.44 18.26 -3.68
C ASP A 48 3.06 16.84 -3.65
N SER A 49 3.87 16.51 -2.64
CA SER A 49 4.40 15.16 -2.47
C SER A 49 3.34 14.21 -1.90
N GLY A 50 3.23 13.03 -2.49
CA GLY A 50 2.35 11.96 -2.04
C GLY A 50 3.05 10.99 -1.09
N TRP A 51 2.44 10.72 0.05
CA TRP A 51 2.94 9.78 1.07
C TRP A 51 1.85 8.77 1.47
N ALA A 52 2.27 7.68 2.13
CA ALA A 52 1.36 6.74 2.75
C ALA A 52 1.85 6.37 4.17
N VAL A 53 0.92 6.35 5.12
CA VAL A 53 1.12 5.73 6.44
C VAL A 53 0.51 4.33 6.42
N PHE A 54 1.11 3.36 7.11
CA PHE A 54 0.64 1.97 7.11
C PHE A 54 1.06 1.25 8.40
N LEU A 55 0.35 0.17 8.75
CA LEU A 55 0.77 -0.71 9.84
C LEU A 55 1.76 -1.76 9.35
N ALA A 56 2.66 -2.18 10.22
CA ALA A 56 3.56 -3.31 9.99
C ALA A 56 4.07 -3.87 11.32
N THR A 57 4.72 -5.03 11.25
CA THR A 57 5.32 -5.71 12.41
C THR A 57 6.83 -5.79 12.28
N ARG A 58 7.54 -5.57 13.40
CA ARG A 58 8.93 -6.00 13.59
C ARG A 58 8.89 -7.26 14.48
N PRO A 59 9.17 -8.46 13.92
CA PRO A 59 9.10 -9.71 14.67
C PRO A 59 10.23 -9.82 15.71
#